data_AF-A0A7W0Q414-F1
#
_entry.id   AF-A0A7W0Q414-F1
#
_cell.length_a   1.000
_cell.length_b   1.000
_cell.length_c   1.000
_cell.angle_alpha   90.00
_cell.angle_beta   90.00
_cell.angle_gamma   90.00
#
_symmetry.space_group_name_H-M   'P 1'
#
loop_
_entity.id
_entity.type
_entity.pdbx_description
1 polymer ?
#
loop_
_entity_poly.entity_id
_entity_poly.type
_entity_poly.pdbx_seq_one_letter_code
_entity_poly.pdbx_strand_id
1 'polypeptide(L)'
;MSIRGIAVTLLVLVLTTTSARADEPAPTQTDFYTWQIMLVDAAAVGLFVGGFAWGKSADRGYERPLGGALIATAGVGLWLGGPYGVHRVHDHPDAVMSFVARLVLPLGAGAIAGTAIRTCECGEHDEVIALAMLTGAGVAVIYDWVWLARSEVPVPYVAPVSGGNVVGVVTRF
;
A
#
# COMPACT_ATOMS: atom_id res chain seq x y z
N MET A 1 -35.66 -14.97 -42.15
CA MET A 1 -35.49 -13.84 -41.21
C MET A 1 -36.47 -12.74 -41.61
N SER A 2 -37.33 -12.25 -40.71
CA SER A 2 -38.37 -11.26 -41.08
C SER A 2 -37.80 -9.84 -41.11
N ILE A 3 -38.39 -8.94 -41.91
CA ILE A 3 -38.02 -7.51 -41.99
C ILE A 3 -38.03 -6.86 -40.59
N ARG A 4 -38.95 -7.28 -39.72
CA ARG A 4 -39.02 -6.83 -38.32
C ARG A 4 -37.79 -7.24 -37.50
N GLY A 5 -37.24 -8.44 -37.73
CA GLY A 5 -36.01 -8.89 -37.07
C GLY A 5 -34.79 -8.07 -37.49
N ILE A 6 -34.68 -7.73 -38.78
CA ILE A 6 -33.58 -6.90 -39.30
C ILE A 6 -33.64 -5.48 -38.70
N ALA A 7 -34.84 -4.89 -38.62
CA ALA A 7 -35.02 -3.54 -38.06
C ALA A 7 -34.68 -3.47 -36.56
N VAL A 8 -35.06 -4.50 -35.77
CA VAL A 8 -34.72 -4.55 -34.34
C VAL A 8 -33.23 -4.74 -34.13
N THR A 9 -32.57 -5.61 -34.90
CA THR A 9 -31.12 -5.80 -34.80
C THR A 9 -30.37 -4.52 -35.18
N LEU A 10 -30.77 -3.83 -36.25
CA LEU A 10 -30.17 -2.54 -36.63
C LEU A 10 -30.41 -1.45 -35.59
N LEU A 11 -31.59 -1.40 -34.96
CA LEU A 11 -31.89 -0.43 -33.90
C LEU A 11 -31.03 -0.68 -32.65
N VAL A 12 -30.85 -1.94 -32.23
CA VAL A 12 -29.96 -2.31 -31.12
C VAL A 12 -28.49 -1.97 -31.48
N LEU A 13 -28.08 -2.22 -32.72
CA LEU A 13 -26.73 -1.88 -33.18
C LEU A 13 -26.51 -0.35 -33.15
N VAL A 14 -27.47 0.44 -33.63
CA VAL A 14 -27.38 1.91 -33.61
C VAL A 14 -27.36 2.44 -32.18
N LEU A 15 -28.25 1.96 -31.30
CA LEU A 15 -28.31 2.39 -29.90
C LEU A 15 -27.06 2.02 -29.10
N THR A 16 -26.44 0.87 -29.38
CA THR A 16 -25.17 0.46 -28.75
C THR A 16 -23.96 1.23 -29.30
N THR A 17 -23.98 1.64 -30.57
CA THR A 17 -22.90 2.44 -31.17
C THR A 17 -22.92 3.92 -30.81
N THR A 18 -24.08 4.50 -30.48
CA THR A 18 -24.18 5.92 -30.08
C THR A 18 -23.65 6.21 -28.67
N SER A 19 -23.49 5.18 -27.83
CA SER A 19 -22.87 5.29 -26.50
C SER A 19 -21.34 5.26 -26.53
N ALA A 20 -20.74 5.08 -27.72
CA ALA A 20 -19.30 4.92 -27.90
C ALA A 20 -18.57 6.21 -28.32
N ARG A 21 -19.22 7.39 -28.22
CA ARG A 21 -18.44 8.64 -28.17
C ARG A 21 -17.74 8.69 -26.82
N ALA A 22 -16.56 8.10 -26.85
CA ALA A 22 -15.57 8.04 -25.80
C ALA A 22 -15.51 9.35 -25.03
N ASP A 23 -15.84 9.27 -23.75
CA ASP A 23 -15.13 10.03 -22.75
C ASP A 23 -13.66 9.64 -22.92
N GLU A 24 -12.90 10.41 -23.70
CA GLU A 24 -11.45 10.29 -23.65
C GLU A 24 -11.07 10.49 -22.18
N PRO A 25 -10.40 9.51 -21.54
CA PRO A 25 -10.00 9.64 -20.15
C PRO A 25 -9.26 10.96 -20.00
N ALA A 26 -9.69 11.78 -19.05
CA ALA A 26 -8.96 13.00 -18.73
C ALA A 26 -7.49 12.62 -18.51
N PRO A 27 -6.52 13.40 -19.02
CA PRO A 27 -5.12 13.10 -18.81
C PRO A 27 -4.87 12.97 -17.30
N THR A 28 -4.31 11.84 -16.88
CA THR A 28 -3.92 11.60 -15.49
C THR A 28 -2.41 11.78 -15.33
N GLN A 29 -2.00 12.12 -14.12
CA GLN A 29 -0.60 12.08 -13.68
C GLN A 29 -0.48 11.16 -12.47
N THR A 30 0.68 10.53 -12.32
CA THR A 30 0.97 9.75 -11.12
C THR A 30 1.35 10.69 -9.97
N ASP A 31 0.55 10.71 -8.90
CA ASP A 31 0.90 11.35 -7.64
C ASP A 31 1.55 10.31 -6.70
N PHE A 32 2.67 10.69 -6.09
CA PHE A 32 3.44 9.81 -5.20
C PHE A 32 3.29 10.27 -3.76
N TYR A 33 2.59 9.48 -2.95
CA TYR A 33 2.44 9.69 -1.51
C TYR A 33 3.38 8.79 -0.68
N THR A 34 4.42 8.23 -1.30
CA THR A 34 5.45 7.39 -0.67
C THR A 34 6.01 7.98 0.63
N TRP A 35 6.22 9.30 0.68
CA TRP A 35 6.76 9.95 1.88
C TRP A 35 5.85 9.79 3.12
N GLN A 36 4.52 9.70 2.93
CA GLN A 36 3.57 9.48 4.03
C GLN A 36 3.74 8.07 4.60
N ILE A 37 3.89 7.07 3.73
CA ILE A 37 4.18 5.68 4.11
C ILE A 37 5.53 5.59 4.83
N MET A 38 6.56 6.27 4.33
CA MET A 38 7.89 6.32 4.96
C MET A 38 7.84 6.90 6.39
N LEU A 39 7.04 7.93 6.63
CA LEU A 39 6.87 8.49 7.99
C LEU A 39 6.17 7.51 8.94
N VAL A 40 5.13 6.81 8.45
CA VAL A 40 4.45 5.76 9.22
C VAL A 40 5.41 4.61 9.55
N ASP A 41 6.21 4.17 8.58
CA ASP A 41 7.22 3.13 8.77
C ASP A 41 8.30 3.55 9.77
N ALA A 42 8.80 4.79 9.65
CA ALA A 42 9.78 5.34 10.59
C ALA A 42 9.21 5.40 12.02
N ALA A 43 7.95 5.84 12.18
CA ALA A 43 7.27 5.87 13.48
C ALA A 43 7.09 4.45 14.04
N ALA A 44 6.72 3.49 13.21
CA ALA A 44 6.54 2.10 13.62
C ALA A 44 7.85 1.46 14.09
N VAL A 45 8.95 1.67 13.36
CA VAL A 45 10.30 1.26 13.79
C VAL A 45 10.71 1.94 15.08
N GLY A 46 10.46 3.25 15.21
CA GLY A 46 10.74 4.01 16.44
C GLY A 46 10.00 3.46 17.65
N LEU A 47 8.71 3.15 17.52
CA LEU A 47 7.91 2.53 18.57
C LEU A 47 8.42 1.11 18.89
N PHE A 48 8.72 0.31 17.87
CA PHE A 48 9.24 -1.04 18.07
C PHE A 48 10.57 -1.04 18.84
N VAL A 49 11.58 -0.31 18.33
CA VAL A 49 12.91 -0.22 18.93
C VAL A 49 12.85 0.47 20.29
N GLY A 50 12.08 1.55 20.42
CA GLY A 50 11.90 2.27 21.66
C GLY A 50 11.25 1.42 22.75
N GLY A 51 10.21 0.65 22.41
CA GLY A 51 9.56 -0.29 23.32
C GLY A 51 10.50 -1.39 23.80
N PHE A 52 11.32 -1.95 22.90
CA PHE A 52 12.35 -2.93 23.25
C PHE A 52 13.45 -2.35 24.14
N ALA A 53 13.96 -1.16 23.81
CA ALA A 53 15.00 -0.49 24.60
C ALA A 53 14.49 -0.15 26.00
N TRP A 54 13.25 0.33 26.11
CA TRP A 54 12.58 0.59 27.38
C TRP A 54 12.33 -0.68 28.18
N GLY A 55 11.92 -1.77 27.54
CA GLY A 55 11.75 -3.07 28.20
C GLY A 55 13.07 -3.58 28.82
N LYS A 56 14.17 -3.50 28.05
CA LYS A 56 15.50 -3.93 28.52
C LYS A 56 16.07 -3.07 29.66
N SER A 57 15.77 -1.77 29.69
CA SER A 57 16.28 -0.90 30.75
C SER A 57 15.62 -1.19 32.10
N ALA A 58 14.39 -1.70 32.09
CA ALA A 58 13.64 -2.02 33.30
C ALA A 58 14.00 -3.38 33.94
N ASP A 59 14.46 -4.36 33.16
CA ASP A 59 14.95 -5.66 33.66
C ASP A 59 16.18 -5.55 34.62
N ARG A 60 16.72 -4.34 34.84
CA ARG A 60 17.81 -4.06 35.82
C ARG A 60 17.33 -3.90 37.28
N GLY A 61 16.15 -4.40 37.63
CA GLY A 61 15.64 -4.42 39.01
C GLY A 61 14.31 -3.72 39.25
N TYR A 62 13.62 -3.28 38.18
CA TYR A 62 12.23 -2.83 38.25
C TYR A 62 11.33 -3.88 37.59
N GLU A 63 10.13 -4.06 38.12
CA GLU A 63 9.10 -4.95 37.56
C GLU A 63 9.01 -4.76 36.04
N ARG A 64 8.98 -5.86 35.27
CA ARG A 64 8.87 -5.82 33.80
C ARG A 64 7.73 -4.89 33.40
N PRO A 65 8.01 -3.70 32.85
CA PRO A 65 6.96 -2.74 32.60
C PRO A 65 6.22 -3.25 31.37
N LEU A 66 5.00 -3.74 31.60
CA LEU A 66 4.02 -4.04 30.56
C LEU A 66 4.01 -2.96 29.45
N GLY A 67 4.30 -1.70 29.82
CA GLY A 67 4.48 -0.58 28.90
C GLY A 67 5.49 -0.80 27.76
N GLY A 68 6.67 -1.39 28.02
CA GLY A 68 7.66 -1.59 26.96
C GLY A 68 7.17 -2.58 25.88
N ALA A 69 6.55 -3.68 26.32
CA ALA A 69 5.93 -4.64 25.42
C ALA A 69 4.76 -4.03 24.65
N LEU A 70 3.89 -3.27 25.32
CA LEU A 70 2.75 -2.58 24.68
C LEU A 70 3.23 -1.58 23.61
N ILE A 71 4.27 -0.79 23.89
CA ILE A 71 4.84 0.15 22.92
C ILE A 71 5.44 -0.60 21.72
N ALA A 72 6.15 -1.70 21.96
CA ALA A 72 6.69 -2.51 20.88
C ALA A 72 5.59 -3.13 20.01
N THR A 73 4.52 -3.65 20.64
CA THR A 73 3.34 -4.19 19.94
C THR A 73 2.60 -3.09 19.16
N ALA A 74 2.50 -1.88 19.70
CA ALA A 74 1.95 -0.73 18.97
C ALA A 74 2.78 -0.40 17.72
N GLY A 75 4.12 -0.53 17.79
CA GLY A 75 5.00 -0.43 16.63
C GLY A 75 4.67 -1.46 15.55
N VAL A 76 4.50 -2.73 15.92
CA VAL A 76 4.09 -3.78 14.96
C VAL A 76 2.71 -3.49 14.36
N GLY A 77 1.75 -3.07 15.20
CA GLY A 77 0.40 -2.70 14.75
C GLY A 77 0.41 -1.54 13.76
N LEU A 78 1.22 -0.51 14.02
CA LEU A 78 1.39 0.63 13.13
C LEU A 78 2.09 0.22 11.83
N TRP A 79 3.09 -0.66 11.90
CA TRP A 79 3.80 -1.17 10.71
C TRP A 79 2.88 -1.96 9.76
N LEU A 80 1.95 -2.75 10.31
CA LEU A 80 0.97 -3.51 9.53
C LEU A 80 -0.19 -2.64 9.03
N GLY A 81 -0.81 -1.87 9.93
CA GLY A 81 -2.07 -1.19 9.66
C GLY A 81 -1.94 0.26 9.18
N GLY A 82 -0.85 0.93 9.49
CA GLY A 82 -0.63 2.34 9.12
C GLY A 82 -0.62 2.57 7.61
N PRO A 83 0.23 1.86 6.84
CA PRO A 83 0.26 1.94 5.37
C PRO A 83 -1.08 1.62 4.73
N TYR A 84 -1.77 0.58 5.22
CA TYR A 84 -3.14 0.26 4.81
C TYR A 84 -4.08 1.46 5.00
N GLY A 85 -4.01 2.14 6.15
CA GLY A 85 -4.77 3.36 6.42
C GLY A 85 -4.45 4.48 5.44
N VAL A 86 -3.16 4.72 5.16
CA VAL A 86 -2.74 5.73 4.19
C VAL A 86 -3.27 5.42 2.79
N HIS A 87 -3.12 4.19 2.28
CA HIS A 87 -3.68 3.81 0.98
C HIS A 87 -5.20 4.00 0.91
N ARG A 88 -5.92 3.73 2.00
CA ARG A 88 -7.37 3.95 2.07
C ARG A 88 -7.77 5.42 2.02
N VAL A 89 -6.97 6.32 2.59
CA VAL A 89 -7.19 7.77 2.48
C VAL A 89 -7.00 8.27 1.05
N HIS A 90 -6.19 7.57 0.25
CA HIS A 90 -5.97 7.85 -1.18
C HIS A 90 -6.85 7.01 -2.11
N ASP A 91 -7.90 6.38 -1.59
CA ASP A 91 -8.82 5.50 -2.35
C ASP A 91 -8.10 4.44 -3.22
N HIS A 92 -6.91 4.00 -2.79
CA HIS A 92 -6.08 3.11 -3.58
C HIS A 92 -6.56 1.64 -3.43
N PRO A 93 -6.84 0.92 -4.54
CA PRO A 93 -7.38 -0.43 -4.48
C PRO A 93 -6.41 -1.42 -3.82
N ASP A 94 -5.11 -1.15 -3.90
CA ASP A 94 -4.07 -2.04 -3.39
C ASP A 94 -3.79 -1.89 -1.89
N ALA A 95 -4.62 -1.16 -1.14
CA ALA A 95 -4.48 -1.04 0.32
C ALA A 95 -4.35 -2.42 1.00
N VAL A 96 -5.17 -3.38 0.57
CA VAL A 96 -5.14 -4.76 1.09
C VAL A 96 -3.83 -5.45 0.71
N MET A 97 -3.28 -5.18 -0.48
CA MET A 97 -2.03 -5.78 -0.93
C MET A 97 -0.86 -5.33 -0.08
N SER A 98 -0.79 -4.05 0.31
CA SER A 98 0.25 -3.56 1.24
C SER A 98 0.20 -4.32 2.58
N PHE A 99 -1.00 -4.46 3.16
CA PHE A 99 -1.18 -5.23 4.40
C PHE A 99 -0.76 -6.71 4.23
N VAL A 100 -1.21 -7.36 3.16
CA VAL A 100 -0.89 -8.77 2.89
C VAL A 100 0.60 -8.97 2.65
N ALA A 101 1.25 -8.10 1.87
CA ALA A 101 2.69 -8.17 1.63
C ALA A 101 3.48 -8.03 2.93
N ARG A 102 3.08 -7.09 3.79
CA ARG A 102 3.68 -6.86 5.11
C ARG A 102 3.44 -8.02 6.07
N LEU A 103 2.36 -8.78 5.93
CA LEU A 103 2.17 -9.99 6.73
C LEU A 103 2.96 -11.19 6.16
N VAL A 104 2.84 -11.43 4.86
CA VAL A 104 3.29 -12.67 4.21
C VAL A 104 4.79 -12.68 3.98
N LEU A 105 5.41 -11.57 3.57
CA LEU A 105 6.84 -11.57 3.25
C LEU A 105 7.74 -11.84 4.47
N PRO A 106 7.54 -11.22 5.66
CA PRO A 106 8.32 -11.57 6.85
C PRO A 106 8.09 -13.02 7.27
N LEU A 107 6.82 -13.45 7.37
CA LEU A 107 6.48 -14.80 7.84
C LEU A 107 6.98 -15.87 6.86
N GLY A 108 6.84 -15.63 5.56
CA GLY A 108 7.35 -16.50 4.51
C GLY A 108 8.87 -16.62 4.54
N ALA A 109 9.58 -15.49 4.68
CA ALA A 109 11.04 -15.50 4.80
C ALA A 109 11.50 -16.24 6.06
N GLY A 110 10.86 -16.01 7.21
CA GLY A 110 11.12 -16.73 8.45
C GLY A 110 10.84 -18.24 8.34
N ALA A 111 9.74 -18.62 7.68
CA ALA A 111 9.41 -20.02 7.45
C ALA A 111 10.42 -20.72 6.53
N ILE A 112 10.82 -20.08 5.43
CA ILE A 112 11.85 -20.60 4.51
C ILE A 112 13.16 -20.79 5.27
N ALA A 113 13.62 -19.77 6.03
CA ALA A 113 14.81 -19.89 6.85
C ALA A 113 14.68 -21.03 7.88
N GLY A 114 13.55 -21.13 8.58
CA GLY A 114 13.29 -22.20 9.54
C GLY A 114 13.37 -23.61 8.91
N THR A 115 12.90 -23.78 7.67
CA THR A 115 13.06 -25.07 6.97
C THR A 115 14.50 -25.35 6.56
N ALA A 116 15.24 -24.32 6.12
CA ALA A 116 16.62 -24.45 5.66
C ALA A 116 17.62 -24.73 6.80
N ILE A 117 17.36 -24.24 8.02
CA ILE A 117 18.28 -24.47 9.14
C ILE A 117 17.96 -25.79 9.87
N ARG A 118 16.73 -26.34 9.76
CA ARG A 118 16.44 -27.70 10.25
C ARG A 118 17.30 -28.78 9.59
N THR A 119 17.84 -28.50 8.42
CA THR A 119 18.74 -29.40 7.69
C THR A 119 20.22 -29.22 8.06
N CYS A 120 20.56 -28.31 8.97
CA CYS A 120 21.94 -27.99 9.35
C CYS A 120 22.10 -27.97 10.89
N GLU A 121 23.16 -28.57 11.43
CA GLU A 121 23.50 -28.53 12.87
C GLU A 121 24.11 -27.18 13.29
N CYS A 122 23.42 -26.07 13.05
CA CYS A 122 23.91 -24.73 13.38
C CYS A 122 23.36 -24.28 14.75
N GLY A 123 24.23 -23.86 15.68
CA GLY A 123 23.85 -23.52 17.06
C GLY A 123 22.98 -22.28 17.28
N GLU A 124 22.68 -21.49 16.23
CA GLU A 124 21.99 -20.18 16.35
C GLU A 124 20.77 -20.10 15.41
N HIS A 125 19.82 -21.03 15.56
CA HIS A 125 18.62 -21.09 14.71
C HIS A 125 17.72 -19.85 14.79
N ASP A 126 17.57 -19.28 15.99
CA ASP A 126 16.61 -18.20 16.24
C ASP A 126 17.03 -16.87 15.60
N GLU A 127 18.33 -16.56 15.60
CA GLU A 127 18.86 -15.32 15.03
C GLU A 127 18.72 -15.30 13.50
N VAL A 128 18.96 -16.44 12.84
CA VAL A 128 18.81 -16.55 11.39
C VAL A 128 17.34 -16.42 10.98
N ILE A 129 16.41 -17.02 11.73
CA ILE A 129 14.97 -16.86 11.47
C ILE A 129 14.56 -15.40 11.66
N ALA A 130 14.99 -14.75 12.75
CA ALA A 130 14.71 -13.35 13.01
C ALA A 130 15.26 -12.43 11.92
N LEU A 131 16.50 -12.67 11.47
CA LEU A 131 17.12 -11.92 10.37
C LEU A 131 16.35 -12.10 9.06
N ALA A 132 15.90 -13.32 8.76
CA ALA A 132 15.10 -13.59 7.58
C ALA A 132 13.75 -12.87 7.64
N MET A 133 13.08 -12.88 8.80
CA MET A 133 11.83 -12.14 9.00
C MET A 133 12.03 -10.63 8.82
N LEU A 134 13.10 -10.06 9.41
CA LEU A 134 13.45 -8.64 9.22
C LEU A 134 13.76 -8.30 7.76
N THR A 135 14.45 -9.21 7.05
CA THR A 135 14.70 -9.05 5.61
C THR A 135 13.39 -9.05 4.83
N GLY A 136 12.49 -9.99 5.11
CA GLY A 136 11.16 -10.02 4.50
C GLY A 136 10.33 -8.76 4.79
N ALA A 137 10.44 -8.21 6.00
CA ALA A 137 9.80 -6.94 6.38
C ALA A 137 10.38 -5.75 5.58
N GLY A 138 11.71 -5.68 5.43
CA GLY A 138 12.36 -4.67 4.60
C GLY A 138 11.93 -4.75 3.13
N VAL A 139 11.83 -5.96 2.57
CA VAL A 139 11.35 -6.17 1.20
C VAL A 139 9.89 -5.73 1.06
N ALA A 140 9.02 -6.02 2.03
CA ALA A 140 7.62 -5.57 2.00
C ALA A 140 7.51 -4.03 1.98
N VAL A 141 8.33 -3.35 2.79
CA VAL A 141 8.38 -1.88 2.84
C VAL A 141 8.85 -1.30 1.51
N ILE A 142 9.93 -1.83 0.94
CA ILE A 142 10.45 -1.37 -0.37
C ILE A 142 9.41 -1.63 -1.48
N TYR A 143 8.75 -2.78 -1.44
CA TYR A 143 7.67 -3.13 -2.37
C TYR A 143 6.52 -2.12 -2.32
N ASP A 144 6.11 -1.73 -1.12
CA ASP A 144 5.07 -0.73 -0.92
C ASP A 144 5.50 0.64 -1.48
N TRP A 145 6.69 1.10 -1.09
CA TRP A 145 7.21 2.43 -1.45
C TRP A 145 7.32 2.68 -2.95
N VAL A 146 7.78 1.67 -3.69
CA VAL A 146 8.12 1.79 -5.11
C VAL A 146 6.93 1.42 -6.00
N TRP A 147 6.07 0.48 -5.60
CA TRP A 147 5.02 -0.05 -6.48
C TRP A 147 3.60 0.31 -6.05
N LEU A 148 3.31 0.44 -4.76
CA LEU A 148 1.94 0.65 -4.26
C LEU A 148 1.64 2.10 -3.87
N ALA A 149 2.65 2.85 -3.39
CA ALA A 149 2.48 4.21 -2.88
C ALA A 149 2.40 5.29 -3.97
N ARG A 150 1.50 5.08 -4.93
CA ARG A 150 1.21 5.97 -6.06
C ARG A 150 -0.28 5.98 -6.34
N SER A 151 -0.79 7.03 -6.96
CA SER A 151 -2.18 7.11 -7.43
C SER A 151 -2.26 7.86 -8.75
N GLU A 152 -3.27 7.58 -9.55
CA GLU A 152 -3.55 8.37 -10.75
C GLU A 152 -4.52 9.49 -10.41
N VAL A 153 -4.09 10.74 -10.55
CA VAL A 153 -4.91 11.92 -10.30
C VAL A 153 -5.15 12.68 -11.61
N PRO A 154 -6.36 13.24 -11.84
CA PRO A 154 -6.62 14.06 -13.02
C PRO A 154 -5.69 15.26 -13.08
N VAL A 155 -5.10 15.53 -14.26
CA VAL A 155 -4.32 16.74 -14.50
C VAL A 155 -5.29 17.90 -14.72
N PRO A 156 -5.16 19.02 -13.98
CA PRO A 156 -5.93 20.22 -14.27
C PRO A 156 -5.65 20.69 -15.69
N TYR A 157 -6.65 20.62 -16.57
CA TYR A 157 -6.54 21.11 -17.92
C TYR A 157 -7.04 22.56 -17.99
N VAL A 158 -6.20 23.45 -18.52
CA VAL A 158 -6.61 24.79 -18.89
C VAL A 158 -6.99 24.77 -20.36
N ALA A 159 -8.28 24.96 -20.66
CA ALA A 159 -8.73 25.03 -22.04
C ALA A 159 -8.06 26.21 -22.77
N PRO A 160 -7.58 26.02 -24.02
CA PRO A 160 -6.99 27.09 -24.80
C PRO A 160 -8.03 28.21 -24.98
N VAL A 161 -7.60 29.43 -24.66
CA VAL A 161 -8.44 30.62 -24.73
C VAL A 161 -8.57 31.03 -26.20
N SER A 162 -9.69 30.70 -26.84
CA SER A 162 -10.01 31.24 -28.17
C SER A 162 -10.67 32.61 -27.98
N GLY A 163 -9.98 33.69 -28.39
CA GLY A 163 -10.58 35.03 -28.47
C GLY A 163 -10.57 35.87 -27.19
N GLY A 164 -9.70 35.59 -26.22
CA GLY A 164 -9.48 36.47 -25.06
C GLY A 164 -10.48 36.34 -23.89
N ASN A 165 -11.48 35.46 -24.00
CA ASN A 165 -12.38 35.15 -22.89
C ASN A 165 -11.93 33.88 -22.16
N VAL A 166 -11.41 34.04 -20.94
CA VAL A 166 -11.07 32.90 -20.08
C VAL A 166 -12.35 32.17 -19.71
N VAL A 167 -12.57 30.99 -20.31
CA VAL A 167 -13.58 30.03 -19.83
C VAL A 167 -12.92 29.31 -18.66
N GLY A 168 -13.48 29.50 -17.45
CA GLY A 168 -12.81 29.24 -16.17
C GLY A 168 -12.22 27.84 -15.97
N VAL A 169 -11.35 27.72 -14.97
CA VAL A 169 -10.78 26.44 -14.53
C VAL A 169 -11.91 25.54 -14.05
N VAL A 170 -12.22 24.49 -14.81
CA VAL A 170 -13.16 23.45 -14.37
C VAL A 170 -12.37 22.42 -13.58
N THR A 171 -12.24 22.62 -12.27
CA THR A 171 -11.88 21.53 -11.36
C THR A 171 -13.17 20.79 -11.00
N ARG A 172 -13.31 19.54 -11.48
CA ARG A 172 -14.30 18.62 -10.89
C ARG A 172 -13.72 18.19 -9.53
N PHE A 173 -14.35 18.64 -8.45
CA PHE A 173 -14.14 18.11 -7.10
C PHE A 173 -15.02 16.89 -6.88
#